data_AF-A0A7L4K8X2-F1
#
_entry.id   AF-A0A7L4K8X2-F1
#
_cell.length_a   1.000
_cell.length_b   1.000
_cell.length_c   1.000
_cell.angle_alpha   90.00
_cell.angle_beta   90.00
_cell.angle_gamma   90.00
#
_symmetry.space_group_name_H-M   'P 1'
#
loop_
_entity.id
_entity.type
_entity.pdbx_description
1 polymer ?
#
loop_
_entity_poly.entity_id
_entity_poly.type
_entity_poly.pdbx_seq_one_letter_code
_entity_poly.pdbx_strand_id
1 'polypeptide(L)'
;EEFYGKELILADRETVEQEADSILKEADVCDVAFLVVGDPFGATTHSDLVLRAVKMGIPYKVIHNASIMNAVGCCGLQLYNFGETVSIVFWTDTWKPESFFDKIKKNRQNGMHTLCLLDIKVKEQSLENLMKGRKIYEPPRYMSVNQAAEQLLAVIQNRRLQGEEPGTT
;
A
#
# COMPACT_ATOMS: atom_id res chain seq x y z
N GLU A 1 6.75 -14.11 -20.10
CA GLU A 1 7.72 -15.22 -19.91
C GLU A 1 8.69 -15.34 -21.07
N GLU A 2 8.20 -15.35 -22.32
CA GLU A 2 9.04 -15.43 -23.54
C GLU A 2 10.18 -14.40 -23.57
N PHE A 3 9.92 -13.14 -23.20
CA PHE A 3 10.96 -12.11 -23.13
C PHE A 3 12.08 -12.40 -22.11
N TYR A 4 11.75 -13.06 -20.99
CA TYR A 4 12.70 -13.33 -19.91
C TYR A 4 13.33 -14.73 -19.99
N GLY A 5 12.80 -15.61 -20.85
CA GLY A 5 13.26 -17.00 -20.96
C GLY A 5 13.09 -17.81 -19.66
N LYS A 6 12.22 -17.36 -18.76
CA LYS A 6 11.96 -17.94 -17.43
C LYS A 6 10.46 -17.92 -17.16
N GLU A 7 10.01 -18.97 -16.46
CA GLU A 7 8.65 -19.04 -15.90
C GLU A 7 8.48 -17.96 -14.83
N LEU A 8 7.33 -17.29 -14.83
CA LEU A 8 6.96 -16.29 -13.86
C LEU A 8 5.88 -16.85 -12.94
N ILE A 9 6.27 -17.13 -11.70
CA ILE A 9 5.35 -17.60 -10.67
C ILE A 9 4.66 -16.37 -10.06
N LEU A 10 3.34 -16.30 -10.18
CA LEU A 10 2.55 -15.24 -9.57
C LEU A 10 2.52 -15.44 -8.05
N ALA A 11 3.11 -14.50 -7.31
CA ALA A 11 2.99 -14.43 -5.86
C ALA A 11 1.84 -13.49 -5.49
N ASP A 12 0.79 -14.01 -4.86
CA ASP A 12 -0.30 -13.18 -4.35
C ASP A 12 -0.07 -12.75 -2.90
N ARG A 13 -1.00 -11.96 -2.35
CA ARG A 13 -0.86 -11.41 -1.01
C ARG A 13 -0.70 -12.50 0.05
N GLU A 14 -1.42 -13.62 -0.08
CA GLU A 14 -1.31 -14.75 0.87
C GLU A 14 0.10 -15.35 0.77
N THR A 15 0.59 -15.58 -0.45
CA THR A 15 1.95 -16.08 -0.67
C THR A 15 3.02 -15.14 -0.11
N VAL A 16 2.87 -13.83 -0.28
CA VAL A 16 3.89 -12.84 0.13
C VAL A 16 3.86 -12.58 1.65
N GLU A 17 2.69 -12.53 2.27
CA GLU A 17 2.55 -12.16 3.68
C GLU A 17 2.57 -13.38 4.61
N GLN A 18 1.94 -14.49 4.21
CA GLN A 18 1.78 -15.67 5.06
C GLN A 18 2.74 -16.80 4.66
N GLU A 19 2.92 -17.03 3.36
CA GLU A 19 3.74 -18.13 2.86
C GLU A 19 5.09 -17.64 2.30
N ALA A 20 5.64 -16.55 2.83
CA ALA A 20 6.89 -15.95 2.34
C ALA A 20 8.07 -16.94 2.35
N ASP A 21 8.01 -17.94 3.23
CA ASP A 21 8.98 -19.03 3.33
C ASP A 21 9.03 -19.86 2.04
N SER A 22 7.94 -19.92 1.26
CA SER A 22 7.90 -20.55 -0.07
C SER A 22 8.68 -19.75 -1.11
N ILE A 23 8.74 -18.43 -0.98
CA ILE A 23 9.52 -17.54 -1.86
C ILE A 23 11.01 -17.65 -1.51
N LEU A 24 11.34 -17.76 -0.23
CA LEU A 24 12.71 -17.95 0.24
C LEU A 24 13.19 -19.40 0.16
N LYS A 25 12.29 -20.33 -0.15
CA LYS A 25 12.60 -21.74 -0.30
C LYS A 25 13.59 -21.91 -1.45
N GLU A 26 14.66 -22.66 -1.21
CA GLU A 26 15.74 -22.91 -2.18
C GLU A 26 16.58 -21.67 -2.55
N ALA A 27 16.32 -20.50 -1.95
CA ALA A 27 17.14 -19.29 -2.16
C ALA A 27 18.55 -19.40 -1.54
N ASP A 28 18.81 -20.45 -0.76
CA ASP A 28 20.13 -20.85 -0.25
C ASP A 28 20.93 -21.69 -1.25
N VAL A 29 20.27 -22.33 -2.22
CA VAL A 29 20.87 -23.23 -3.21
C VAL A 29 20.80 -22.71 -4.65
N CYS A 30 19.92 -21.75 -4.95
CA CYS A 30 19.79 -21.13 -6.27
C CYS A 30 19.38 -19.66 -6.19
N ASP A 31 19.57 -18.93 -7.30
CA ASP A 31 19.16 -17.53 -7.41
C ASP A 31 17.64 -17.42 -7.58
N VAL A 32 16.97 -16.78 -6.61
CA VAL A 32 15.53 -16.47 -6.66
C VAL A 32 15.32 -14.97 -6.81
N ALA A 33 14.46 -14.57 -7.74
CA ALA A 33 14.11 -13.18 -7.99
C ALA A 33 12.64 -12.90 -7.63
N PHE A 34 12.41 -11.93 -6.74
CA PHE A 34 11.08 -11.48 -6.38
C PHE A 34 10.78 -10.13 -7.05
N LEU A 35 9.87 -10.14 -8.02
CA LEU A 35 9.53 -8.98 -8.83
C LEU A 35 8.31 -8.24 -8.26
N VAL A 36 8.43 -6.93 -8.10
CA VAL A 36 7.39 -6.07 -7.52
C VAL A 36 7.17 -4.84 -8.39
N VAL A 37 5.98 -4.25 -8.27
CA VAL A 37 5.66 -3.00 -8.98
C VAL A 37 6.34 -1.82 -8.26
N GLY A 38 7.08 -1.01 -9.02
CA GLY A 38 7.77 0.16 -8.48
C GLY A 38 9.05 -0.22 -7.74
N ASP A 39 9.30 0.44 -6.62
CA ASP A 39 10.48 0.19 -5.78
C ASP A 39 10.13 -0.76 -4.62
N PRO A 40 10.99 -1.76 -4.32
CA PRO A 40 10.75 -2.72 -3.24
C PRO A 40 10.54 -2.11 -1.86
N PHE A 41 11.00 -0.89 -1.59
CA PHE A 41 10.84 -0.20 -0.30
C PHE A 41 10.07 1.12 -0.38
N GLY A 42 9.55 1.47 -1.55
CA GLY A 42 8.89 2.76 -1.76
C GLY A 42 7.62 2.96 -0.94
N ALA A 43 6.74 1.95 -0.91
CA ALA A 43 5.45 2.00 -0.21
C ALA A 43 4.85 0.60 0.00
N THR A 44 5.69 -0.40 0.28
CA THR A 44 5.28 -1.81 0.31
C THR A 44 5.65 -2.45 1.66
N THR A 45 5.13 -3.66 1.88
CA THR A 45 5.40 -4.47 3.08
C THR A 45 6.60 -5.40 2.91
N HIS A 46 7.35 -5.28 1.79
CA HIS A 46 8.38 -6.27 1.42
C HIS A 46 9.64 -6.23 2.28
N SER A 47 9.78 -5.25 3.17
CA SER A 47 10.82 -5.26 4.21
C SER A 47 10.74 -6.50 5.11
N ASP A 48 9.56 -7.08 5.33
CA ASP A 48 9.42 -8.33 6.11
C ASP A 48 10.16 -9.50 5.45
N LEU A 49 10.09 -9.61 4.12
CA LEU A 49 10.78 -10.66 3.36
C LEU A 49 12.29 -10.58 3.55
N VAL A 50 12.84 -9.36 3.56
CA VAL A 50 14.27 -9.12 3.82
C VAL A 50 14.65 -9.51 5.25
N LEU A 51 13.82 -9.18 6.24
CA LEU A 51 14.06 -9.57 7.62
C LEU A 51 14.05 -11.10 7.80
N ARG A 52 13.17 -11.82 7.09
CA ARG A 52 13.16 -13.29 7.08
C ARG A 52 14.41 -13.87 6.44
N ALA A 53 14.84 -13.36 5.28
CA ALA A 53 16.07 -13.78 4.61
C ALA A 53 17.30 -13.61 5.54
N VAL A 54 17.42 -12.47 6.22
CA VAL A 54 18.48 -12.22 7.21
C VAL A 54 18.46 -13.25 8.34
N LYS A 55 17.29 -13.54 8.92
CA LYS A 55 17.14 -14.53 10.00
C LYS A 55 17.53 -15.94 9.56
N MET A 56 17.28 -16.28 8.30
CA MET A 56 17.61 -17.58 7.71
C MET A 56 19.06 -17.66 7.21
N GLY A 57 19.83 -16.57 7.28
CA GLY A 57 21.20 -16.51 6.74
C GLY A 57 21.26 -16.53 5.21
N ILE A 58 20.15 -16.23 4.53
CA ILE A 58 20.07 -16.21 3.07
C ILE A 58 20.63 -14.86 2.58
N PRO A 59 21.65 -14.86 1.70
CA PRO A 59 22.13 -13.63 1.09
C PRO A 59 21.05 -13.05 0.17
N TYR A 60 20.86 -11.74 0.22
CA TYR A 60 19.90 -11.05 -0.63
C TYR A 60 20.52 -9.81 -1.27
N LYS A 61 19.92 -9.39 -2.39
CA LYS A 61 20.27 -8.14 -3.07
C LYS A 61 19.01 -7.39 -3.44
N VAL A 62 18.97 -6.10 -3.12
CA VAL A 62 17.88 -5.22 -3.51
C VAL A 62 18.26 -4.49 -4.79
N ILE A 63 17.37 -4.52 -5.79
CA ILE A 63 17.50 -3.76 -7.02
C ILE A 63 16.40 -2.70 -7.00
N HIS A 64 16.82 -1.44 -6.87
CA HIS A 64 15.92 -0.29 -6.79
C HIS A 64 15.31 0.08 -8.13
N ASN A 65 14.17 0.77 -8.08
CA ASN A 65 13.48 1.28 -9.27
C ASN A 65 12.75 2.61 -8.98
N ALA A 66 12.01 3.15 -9.96
CA ALA A 66 11.12 4.28 -9.76
C ALA A 66 10.00 3.96 -8.76
N SER A 67 9.58 4.95 -7.98
CA SER A 67 8.53 4.82 -6.97
C SER A 67 7.51 5.95 -7.11
N ILE A 68 6.25 5.71 -6.75
CA ILE A 68 5.27 6.82 -6.71
C ILE A 68 5.71 7.95 -5.76
N MET A 69 6.50 7.60 -4.75
CA MET A 69 7.07 8.55 -3.77
C MET A 69 7.98 9.60 -4.40
N ASN A 70 8.69 9.26 -5.48
CA ASN A 70 9.53 10.22 -6.21
C ASN A 70 8.86 10.73 -7.48
N ALA A 71 8.06 9.89 -8.15
CA ALA A 71 7.37 10.26 -9.38
C ALA A 71 6.34 11.38 -9.19
N VAL A 72 5.76 11.55 -7.99
CA VAL A 72 4.83 12.65 -7.67
C VAL A 72 5.43 14.04 -7.88
N GLY A 73 6.76 14.16 -7.98
CA GLY A 73 7.43 15.41 -8.37
C GLY A 73 6.96 15.94 -9.73
N CYS A 74 6.36 15.11 -10.59
CA CYS A 74 5.73 15.53 -11.84
C CYS A 74 4.58 16.53 -11.65
N CYS A 75 4.02 16.64 -10.44
CA CYS A 75 3.02 17.66 -10.09
C CYS A 75 3.60 19.08 -9.99
N GLY A 76 4.92 19.26 -10.14
CA GLY A 76 5.60 20.55 -9.98
C GLY A 76 5.81 20.97 -8.53
N LEU A 77 5.43 20.12 -7.58
CA LEU A 77 5.66 20.33 -6.15
C LEU A 77 7.06 19.84 -5.76
N GLN A 78 7.73 20.60 -4.92
CA GLN A 78 9.06 20.26 -4.44
C GLN A 78 8.99 19.04 -3.51
N LEU A 79 9.68 17.95 -3.86
CA LEU A 79 9.68 16.70 -3.09
C LEU A 79 10.13 16.90 -1.63
N TYR A 80 11.07 17.83 -1.37
CA TYR A 80 11.51 18.18 -0.02
C TYR A 80 10.42 18.77 0.88
N ASN A 81 9.32 19.25 0.29
CA ASN A 81 8.20 19.84 1.03
C ASN A 81 7.06 18.83 1.27
N PHE A 82 7.23 17.54 0.94
CA PHE A 82 6.28 16.50 1.30
C PHE A 82 6.53 16.02 2.74
N GLY A 83 5.46 15.99 3.54
CA GLY A 83 5.46 15.49 4.91
C GLY A 83 5.15 14.00 4.97
N GLU A 84 4.52 13.56 6.06
CA GLU A 84 4.17 12.16 6.26
C GLU A 84 3.16 11.69 5.19
N THR A 85 3.51 10.69 4.37
CA THR A 85 2.60 10.04 3.41
C THR A 85 1.48 9.30 4.15
N VAL A 86 0.27 9.35 3.61
CA VAL A 86 -0.91 8.71 4.21
C VAL A 86 -1.54 7.69 3.27
N SER A 87 -2.29 6.73 3.83
CA SER A 87 -3.11 5.79 3.05
C SER A 87 -4.59 6.02 3.34
N ILE A 88 -5.38 6.31 2.31
CA ILE A 88 -6.83 6.43 2.38
C ILE A 88 -7.42 5.08 2.04
N VAL A 89 -8.06 4.44 3.02
CA VAL A 89 -8.61 3.08 2.93
C VAL A 89 -10.09 3.09 2.55
N PHE A 90 -10.59 2.03 1.92
CA PHE A 90 -12.02 1.91 1.69
C PHE A 90 -12.79 1.89 3.02
N TRP A 91 -13.80 2.75 3.13
CA TRP A 91 -14.81 2.65 4.16
C TRP A 91 -15.73 1.46 3.90
N THR A 92 -16.17 0.84 4.99
CA THR A 92 -17.29 -0.10 5.01
C THR A 92 -18.44 0.51 5.82
N ASP A 93 -19.59 -0.17 5.84
CA ASP A 93 -20.74 0.30 6.61
C ASP A 93 -20.46 0.38 8.11
N THR A 94 -19.59 -0.51 8.61
CA THR A 94 -19.27 -0.64 10.04
C THR A 94 -17.89 -0.09 10.41
N TRP A 95 -17.04 0.24 9.43
CA TRP A 95 -15.67 0.68 9.67
C TRP A 95 -15.29 1.85 8.77
N LYS A 96 -15.15 3.03 9.40
CA LYS A 96 -14.87 4.31 8.75
C LYS A 96 -13.71 5.03 9.46
N PRO A 97 -12.47 4.57 9.29
CA PRO A 97 -11.33 5.21 9.95
C PRO A 97 -11.11 6.61 9.37
N GLU A 98 -10.71 7.54 10.24
CA GLU A 98 -10.42 8.93 9.88
C GLU A 98 -8.97 9.34 10.21
N SER A 99 -8.15 8.41 10.70
CA SER A 99 -6.79 8.71 11.22
C SER A 99 -5.82 9.29 10.17
N PHE A 100 -6.04 8.98 8.89
CA PHE A 100 -5.27 9.60 7.79
C PHE A 100 -5.51 11.12 7.71
N PHE A 101 -6.69 11.60 8.13
CA PHE A 101 -7.02 13.02 8.11
C PHE A 101 -6.18 13.82 9.12
N ASP A 102 -5.92 13.26 10.30
CA ASP A 102 -5.09 13.94 11.31
C ASP A 102 -3.66 14.16 10.82
N LYS A 103 -3.11 13.21 10.06
CA LYS A 103 -1.79 13.33 9.43
C LYS A 103 -1.78 14.38 8.32
N ILE A 104 -2.81 14.41 7.46
CA ILE A 104 -2.99 15.46 6.45
C ILE A 104 -3.06 16.84 7.12
N LYS A 105 -3.86 16.97 8.18
CA LYS A 105 -4.00 18.20 8.97
C LYS A 105 -2.66 18.64 9.56
N LYS A 106 -1.90 17.71 10.16
CA LYS A 106 -0.56 17.98 10.72
C LYS A 106 0.43 18.44 9.67
N ASN A 107 0.49 17.80 8.50
CA ASN A 107 1.36 18.23 7.41
C ASN A 107 0.99 19.64 6.96
N ARG A 108 -0.31 19.92 6.75
CA ARG A 108 -0.79 21.26 6.36
C ARG A 108 -0.44 22.33 7.39
N GLN A 109 -0.62 22.06 8.69
CA GLN A 109 -0.24 22.98 9.77
C GLN A 109 1.26 23.32 9.77
N ASN A 110 2.09 22.40 9.29
CA ASN A 110 3.54 22.57 9.18
C ASN A 110 3.98 23.09 7.80
N GLY A 111 3.07 23.49 6.92
CA GLY A 111 3.39 23.98 5.58
C GLY A 111 3.87 22.91 4.60
N MET A 112 3.58 21.62 4.87
CA MET A 112 4.00 20.50 4.04
C MET A 112 2.87 19.98 3.14
N HIS A 113 3.24 19.48 1.95
CA HIS A 113 2.39 18.69 1.08
C HIS A 113 2.16 17.29 1.65
N THR A 114 1.07 16.64 1.26
CA THR A 114 0.77 15.26 1.65
C THR A 114 0.54 14.42 0.41
N LEU A 115 1.31 13.35 0.24
CA LEU A 115 0.99 12.31 -0.73
C LEU A 115 -0.04 11.36 -0.09
N CYS A 116 -1.20 11.24 -0.74
CA CYS A 116 -2.26 10.32 -0.33
C CYS A 116 -2.24 9.09 -1.24
N LEU A 117 -1.79 7.96 -0.70
CA LEU A 117 -1.92 6.66 -1.36
C LEU A 117 -3.36 6.17 -1.22
N LEU A 118 -3.90 5.61 -2.29
CA LEU A 118 -5.29 5.15 -2.34
C LEU A 118 -5.36 3.63 -2.25
N ASP A 119 -6.38 3.14 -1.56
CA ASP A 119 -6.53 1.71 -1.29
C ASP A 119 -6.65 0.86 -2.55
N ILE A 120 -6.12 -0.35 -2.46
CA ILE A 120 -6.17 -1.36 -3.50
C ILE A 120 -6.60 -2.67 -2.86
N LYS A 121 -7.75 -3.18 -3.31
CA LYS A 121 -8.33 -4.45 -2.89
C LYS A 121 -8.20 -5.44 -4.04
N VAL A 122 -7.18 -6.29 -3.97
CA VAL A 122 -6.93 -7.35 -4.97
C VAL A 122 -7.01 -8.69 -4.27
N LYS A 123 -7.70 -9.66 -4.89
CA LYS A 123 -7.87 -11.03 -4.36
C LYS A 123 -8.41 -11.04 -2.91
N GLU A 124 -9.36 -10.17 -2.58
CA GLU A 124 -10.09 -10.28 -1.31
C GLU A 124 -11.23 -11.29 -1.42
N GLN A 125 -11.44 -12.06 -0.36
CA GLN A 125 -12.66 -12.86 -0.22
C GLN A 125 -13.74 -12.00 0.44
N SER A 126 -15.00 -12.16 -0.01
CA SER A 126 -16.12 -11.59 0.75
C SER A 126 -16.15 -12.20 2.16
N LEU A 127 -16.66 -11.45 3.14
CA LEU A 127 -16.86 -11.95 4.51
C LEU A 127 -17.59 -13.31 4.52
N GLU A 128 -18.59 -13.47 3.66
CA GLU A 128 -19.33 -14.72 3.51
C GLU A 128 -18.45 -15.87 3.00
N ASN A 129 -17.66 -15.64 1.94
CA ASN A 129 -16.78 -16.65 1.38
C ASN A 129 -15.68 -17.03 2.36
N LEU A 130 -15.12 -16.04 3.08
CA LEU A 130 -14.13 -16.24 4.12
C LEU A 130 -14.70 -17.11 5.27
N MET A 131 -15.88 -16.76 5.79
CA MET A 131 -16.53 -17.55 6.85
C MET A 131 -16.88 -18.98 6.41
N LYS A 132 -17.15 -19.19 5.12
CA LYS A 132 -17.44 -20.50 4.54
C LYS A 132 -16.19 -21.26 4.05
N GLY A 133 -15.00 -20.70 4.22
CA GLY A 133 -13.74 -21.29 3.75
C GLY A 133 -13.65 -21.45 2.22
N ARG A 134 -14.43 -20.67 1.47
CA ARG A 134 -14.47 -20.73 0.00
C ARG A 134 -13.41 -19.78 -0.56
N LYS A 135 -12.46 -20.31 -1.32
CA LYS A 135 -11.45 -19.53 -2.05
C LYS A 135 -12.03 -18.85 -3.30
N ILE A 136 -13.09 -18.07 -3.12
CA ILE A 136 -13.73 -17.26 -4.16
C ILE A 136 -13.35 -15.81 -3.93
N TYR A 137 -12.61 -15.26 -4.88
CA TYR A 137 -12.06 -13.91 -4.81
C TYR A 137 -12.91 -12.92 -5.59
N GLU A 138 -13.09 -11.74 -5.04
CA GLU A 138 -13.74 -10.63 -5.73
C GLU A 138 -12.81 -10.02 -6.80
N PRO A 139 -13.38 -9.40 -7.85
CA PRO A 139 -12.59 -8.67 -8.82
C PRO A 139 -11.78 -7.55 -8.15
N PRO A 140 -10.57 -7.24 -8.64
CA PRO A 140 -9.78 -6.14 -8.14
C PRO A 140 -10.54 -4.81 -8.10
N ARG A 141 -10.47 -4.12 -6.97
CA ARG A 141 -11.04 -2.79 -6.77
C ARG A 141 -9.93 -1.82 -6.40
N TYR A 142 -9.84 -0.74 -7.18
CA TYR A 142 -8.92 0.36 -6.96
C TYR A 142 -9.73 1.57 -6.54
N MET A 143 -9.37 2.20 -5.42
CA MET A 143 -10.04 3.41 -4.99
C MET A 143 -9.79 4.54 -6.00
N SER A 144 -10.86 5.18 -6.45
CA SER A 144 -10.73 6.35 -7.32
C SER A 144 -10.44 7.61 -6.50
N VAL A 145 -9.88 8.62 -7.16
CA VAL A 145 -9.66 9.94 -6.55
C VAL A 145 -10.98 10.56 -6.08
N ASN A 146 -12.08 10.34 -6.82
CA ASN A 146 -13.42 10.80 -6.44
C ASN A 146 -13.86 10.19 -5.10
N GLN A 147 -13.71 8.88 -4.93
CA GLN A 147 -14.09 8.20 -3.68
C GLN A 147 -13.25 8.70 -2.49
N ALA A 148 -11.95 8.89 -2.70
CA ALA A 148 -11.07 9.42 -1.67
C ALA A 148 -11.46 10.86 -1.27
N ALA A 149 -11.79 11.70 -2.26
CA ALA A 149 -12.24 13.07 -2.02
C ALA A 149 -13.59 13.10 -1.27
N GLU A 150 -14.55 12.24 -1.63
CA GLU A 150 -15.82 12.10 -0.93
C GLU A 150 -15.63 11.70 0.54
N GLN A 151 -14.75 10.74 0.83
CA GLN A 151 -14.43 10.37 2.20
C GLN A 151 -13.82 11.54 2.99
N LEU A 152 -12.86 12.26 2.40
CA LEU A 152 -12.26 13.44 3.04
C LEU A 152 -13.29 14.53 3.35
N LEU A 153 -14.21 14.80 2.43
CA LEU A 153 -15.30 15.75 2.64
C LEU A 153 -16.24 15.30 3.76
N ALA A 154 -16.57 14.01 3.82
CA ALA A 154 -17.39 13.44 4.88
C ALA A 154 -16.71 13.56 6.26
N VAL A 155 -15.40 13.28 6.36
CA VAL A 155 -14.62 13.48 7.60
C VAL A 155 -14.68 14.94 8.05
N ILE A 156 -14.47 15.89 7.13
CA ILE A 156 -14.54 17.34 7.43
C ILE A 156 -15.93 17.71 7.97
N GLN A 157 -16.99 17.21 7.33
CA GLN A 157 -18.36 17.47 7.76
C GLN A 157 -18.66 16.88 9.15
N ASN A 158 -18.25 15.63 9.39
CA ASN A 158 -18.44 14.96 10.68
C ASN A 158 -17.76 15.73 11.82
N ARG A 159 -16.51 16.15 11.61
CA ARG A 159 -15.74 16.91 12.61
C ARG A 159 -16.33 18.29 12.89
N ARG A 160 -16.85 18.98 11.87
CA ARG A 160 -17.59 20.23 12.06
C ARG A 160 -18.85 20.04 12.90
N LEU A 161 -19.59 18.95 12.68
CA LEU A 161 -20.78 18.63 13.49
C LEU A 161 -20.41 18.31 14.95
N GLN A 162 -19.20 17.84 15.20
CA GLN A 162 -18.65 17.62 16.55
C GLN A 162 -18.07 18.90 17.18
N GLY A 163 -18.14 20.05 16.49
CA GLY A 163 -17.64 21.33 16.98
C GLY A 163 -16.14 21.55 16.76
N GLU A 164 -15.47 20.69 15.99
CA GLU A 164 -14.10 20.96 15.56
C GLU A 164 -14.08 21.96 14.39
N GLU A 165 -13.02 22.77 14.32
CA GLU A 165 -12.63 23.46 13.09
C GLU A 165 -11.51 22.68 12.41
N PRO A 166 -11.84 21.70 11.54
CA PRO A 166 -10.85 21.08 10.66
C PRO A 166 -10.41 22.16 9.68
N GLY A 167 -9.34 22.88 10.05
CA GLY A 167 -8.89 24.13 9.45
C GLY A 167 -9.18 24.22 7.96
N THR A 168 -9.97 25.22 7.57
CA THR A 168 -10.40 25.39 6.19
C THR A 168 -9.84 26.63 5.53
N THR A 169 -9.70 26.46 4.20
CA THR A 169 -9.43 27.42 3.12
C THR A 169 -8.08 28.08 3.17
#